data_AF-A0A317H6I7-F1
#
_entry.id   AF-A0A317H6I7-F1
#
_cell.length_a   1.000
_cell.length_b   1.000
_cell.length_c   1.000
_cell.angle_alpha   90.00
_cell.angle_beta   90.00
_cell.angle_gamma   90.00
#
_symmetry.space_group_name_H-M   'P 1'
#
loop_
_entity.id
_entity.type
_entity.pdbx_description
1 polymer ?
#
loop_
_entity_poly.entity_id
_entity_poly.type
_entity_poly.pdbx_seq_one_letter_code
_entity_poly.pdbx_strand_id
1 'polypeptide(L)'
;MSLFKADTASICTLLSIIPLSKTGFIADKLKKKPFDQEFKKIFPILKLAGMKRMIKVLLLGLSLLLMGGSIVKAQSAADRAAKTTDWMKSNLKLSDDQVQKVTDINLRYAKTMDSLAQSTKTKEAKMDEFRKCNKMKDDDLKSVLNEDQFKEYLAKKDEMKKKLKEEMK
;
A
#
# COMPACT_ATOMS: atom_id res chain seq x y z
N MET A 1 -19.66 1.83 -22.36
CA MET A 1 -20.64 2.73 -23.00
C MET A 1 -20.06 4.13 -22.92
N SER A 2 -19.87 4.76 -24.08
CA SER A 2 -19.60 6.20 -24.35
C SER A 2 -18.47 6.91 -23.58
N LEU A 3 -17.33 7.23 -24.23
CA LEU A 3 -17.13 8.40 -25.13
C LEU A 3 -17.00 9.72 -24.37
N PHE A 4 -15.78 10.23 -24.27
CA PHE A 4 -15.41 11.66 -24.31
C PHE A 4 -13.91 11.67 -24.70
N LYS A 5 -13.55 11.50 -25.98
CA LYS A 5 -13.39 12.58 -26.98
C LYS A 5 -12.83 13.86 -26.35
N ALA A 6 -11.50 13.88 -26.20
CA ALA A 6 -10.75 15.11 -26.07
C ALA A 6 -10.75 15.79 -27.44
N ASP A 7 -11.52 16.87 -27.55
CA ASP A 7 -11.56 17.72 -28.75
C ASP A 7 -10.22 18.45 -28.90
N THR A 8 -9.59 18.21 -30.04
CA THR A 8 -8.36 18.84 -30.55
C THR A 8 -8.54 20.32 -30.93
N ALA A 9 -9.65 20.94 -30.51
CA ALA A 9 -10.03 22.31 -30.86
C ALA A 9 -9.44 23.38 -29.93
N SER A 10 -8.74 23.01 -28.84
CA SER A 10 -8.15 23.97 -27.90
C SER A 10 -6.66 24.30 -28.16
N ILE A 11 -6.02 23.66 -29.13
CA ILE A 11 -4.60 23.88 -29.46
C ILE A 11 -4.40 24.82 -30.67
N CYS A 12 -5.47 25.13 -31.43
CA CYS A 12 -5.37 26.00 -32.61
C CYS A 12 -5.45 27.52 -32.32
N THR A 13 -5.60 27.94 -31.07
CA THR A 13 -5.62 29.36 -30.70
C THR A 13 -4.22 29.98 -30.50
N LEU A 14 -3.14 29.23 -30.76
CA LEU A 14 -1.75 29.67 -30.59
C LEU A 14 -0.97 29.84 -31.91
N LEU A 15 -1.64 29.94 -33.06
CA LEU A 15 -0.99 30.10 -34.37
C LEU A 15 -1.56 31.25 -35.23
N SER A 16 -2.17 32.27 -34.61
CA SER A 16 -2.64 33.49 -35.29
C SER A 16 -1.59 34.62 -35.39
N ILE A 17 -0.30 34.34 -35.13
CA ILE A 17 0.77 35.35 -35.22
C ILE A 17 1.91 34.85 -36.10
N ILE A 18 1.63 34.43 -37.34
CA ILE A 18 2.66 34.34 -38.40
C ILE A 18 2.03 34.72 -39.74
N PRO A 19 2.50 35.78 -40.41
CA PRO A 19 1.93 36.24 -41.68
C PRO A 19 2.22 35.26 -42.83
N LEU A 20 1.14 34.79 -43.44
CA LEU A 20 1.09 34.11 -44.73
C LEU A 20 1.58 35.05 -45.83
N SER A 21 2.80 34.82 -46.33
CA SER A 21 3.14 35.25 -47.70
C SER A 21 4.14 34.27 -48.31
N LYS A 22 3.81 33.79 -49.51
CA LYS A 22 4.64 32.95 -50.40
C LYS A 22 4.73 31.50 -49.88
N THR A 23 4.28 30.45 -50.55
CA THR A 23 4.08 30.07 -51.96
C THR A 23 3.17 28.82 -51.89
N GLY A 24 2.12 28.61 -52.68
CA GLY A 24 2.08 28.82 -54.12
C GLY A 24 2.78 27.71 -54.91
N PHE A 25 2.97 26.50 -54.36
CA PHE A 25 3.54 25.31 -55.02
C PHE A 25 3.51 24.23 -53.92
N ILE A 26 2.70 23.18 -53.87
CA ILE A 26 2.54 22.04 -54.78
C ILE A 26 1.21 21.40 -54.35
N ALA A 27 0.10 21.96 -54.80
CA ALA A 27 -1.23 21.37 -54.63
C ALA A 27 -1.64 20.74 -55.96
N ASP A 28 -0.85 19.80 -56.49
CA ASP A 28 -1.26 19.10 -57.72
C ASP A 28 -0.59 17.73 -58.00
N LYS A 29 -0.11 17.01 -56.97
CA LYS A 29 0.64 15.76 -57.25
C LYS A 29 0.48 14.57 -56.32
N LEU A 30 -0.64 14.44 -55.62
CA LEU A 30 -0.95 13.20 -54.88
C LEU A 30 -2.40 12.75 -55.06
N LYS A 31 -2.88 12.72 -56.30
CA LYS A 31 -3.97 11.82 -56.69
C LYS A 31 -3.37 10.46 -57.08
N LYS A 32 -3.74 9.44 -56.31
CA LYS A 32 -3.79 8.01 -56.66
C LYS A 32 -2.44 7.31 -56.94
N LYS A 33 -1.86 6.75 -55.88
CA LYS A 33 -1.20 5.43 -55.96
C LYS A 33 -1.83 4.53 -54.88
N PRO A 34 -2.40 3.37 -55.22
CA PRO A 34 -2.92 2.44 -54.22
C PRO A 34 -1.75 1.93 -53.37
N PHE A 35 -1.81 2.23 -52.08
CA PHE A 35 -0.81 1.93 -51.06
C PHE A 35 -0.57 0.41 -50.88
N ASP A 36 -1.38 -0.44 -51.49
CA ASP A 36 -1.33 -1.90 -51.32
C ASP A 36 -0.22 -2.62 -52.10
N GLN A 37 0.45 -1.96 -53.05
CA GLN A 37 1.47 -2.62 -53.89
C GLN A 37 2.90 -2.55 -53.37
N GLU A 38 3.22 -1.63 -52.46
CA GLU A 38 4.57 -1.49 -51.89
C GLU A 38 4.73 -2.36 -50.62
N PHE A 39 3.67 -2.55 -49.84
CA PHE A 39 3.72 -3.27 -48.56
C PHE A 39 4.07 -4.75 -48.68
N LYS A 40 3.68 -5.40 -49.79
CA LYS A 40 4.01 -6.82 -50.03
C LYS A 40 5.47 -7.05 -50.40
N LYS A 41 6.22 -6.01 -50.74
CA LYS A 41 7.65 -6.09 -51.09
C LYS A 41 8.57 -5.76 -49.92
N ILE A 42 8.07 -5.07 -48.89
CA ILE A 42 8.86 -4.59 -47.74
C ILE A 42 8.99 -5.65 -46.63
N PHE A 43 8.11 -6.66 -46.56
CA PHE A 43 8.21 -7.74 -45.58
C PHE A 43 8.40 -9.13 -46.22
N PRO A 44 9.63 -9.51 -46.59
CA PRO A 44 9.93 -10.91 -46.83
C PRO A 44 10.18 -11.62 -45.48
N ILE A 45 9.28 -12.56 -45.16
CA ILE A 45 9.58 -13.81 -44.45
C ILE A 45 10.10 -13.66 -43.00
N LEU A 46 9.27 -13.10 -42.11
CA LEU A 46 9.33 -13.50 -40.69
C LEU A 46 8.41 -14.72 -40.53
N LYS A 47 8.98 -15.91 -40.37
CA LYS A 47 8.21 -17.17 -40.24
C LYS A 47 7.26 -17.10 -39.05
N LEU A 48 5.97 -16.85 -39.32
CA LEU A 48 4.88 -16.67 -38.34
C LEU A 48 4.66 -17.85 -37.38
N ALA A 49 5.27 -19.02 -37.62
CA ALA A 49 5.11 -20.19 -36.78
C ALA A 49 5.87 -20.10 -35.44
N GLY A 50 7.02 -19.45 -35.40
CA GLY A 50 7.82 -19.28 -34.18
C GLY A 50 7.34 -18.15 -33.26
N MET A 51 6.76 -17.10 -33.85
CA MET A 51 6.37 -15.89 -33.12
C MET A 51 5.15 -16.10 -32.22
N LYS A 52 4.25 -17.04 -32.55
CA LYS A 52 3.13 -17.41 -31.66
C LYS A 52 3.59 -18.11 -30.38
N ARG A 53 4.69 -18.86 -30.45
CA ARG A 53 5.31 -19.49 -29.26
C ARG A 53 6.03 -18.45 -28.41
N MET A 54 6.76 -17.52 -29.06
CA MET A 54 7.41 -16.40 -28.38
C MET A 54 6.42 -15.44 -27.71
N ILE A 55 5.31 -15.08 -28.37
CA ILE A 55 4.26 -14.22 -27.79
C ILE A 55 3.58 -14.91 -26.58
N LYS A 56 3.35 -16.23 -26.64
CA LYS A 56 2.84 -16.98 -25.47
C LYS A 56 3.83 -17.00 -24.31
N VAL A 57 5.13 -17.17 -24.56
CA VAL A 57 6.18 -17.11 -23.53
C VAL A 57 6.32 -15.69 -22.96
N LEU A 58 6.18 -14.65 -23.78
CA LEU A 58 6.19 -13.26 -23.34
C LEU A 58 4.94 -12.89 -22.50
N LEU A 59 3.76 -13.42 -22.87
CA LEU A 59 2.52 -13.26 -22.09
C LEU A 59 2.53 -14.07 -20.79
N LEU A 60 3.13 -15.27 -20.77
CA LEU A 60 3.33 -16.05 -19.54
C LEU A 60 4.40 -15.44 -18.62
N GLY A 61 5.45 -14.83 -19.17
CA GLY A 61 6.51 -14.17 -18.40
C GLY A 61 6.06 -12.87 -17.71
N LEU A 62 5.13 -12.12 -18.32
CA LEU A 62 4.60 -10.89 -17.73
C LEU A 62 3.63 -11.16 -16.55
N SER A 63 2.96 -12.32 -16.54
CA SER A 63 2.07 -12.71 -15.44
C SER A 63 2.82 -12.96 -14.11
N LEU A 64 4.12 -13.24 -14.16
CA LEU A 64 4.93 -13.53 -12.97
C LEU A 64 5.46 -12.25 -12.27
N LEU A 65 5.40 -11.09 -12.93
CA LEU A 65 5.87 -9.81 -12.39
C LEU A 65 4.82 -9.06 -11.56
N LEU A 66 3.55 -9.45 -11.60
CA LEU A 66 2.47 -8.80 -10.84
C LEU A 66 2.29 -9.34 -9.41
N MET A 67 3.11 -10.30 -8.98
CA MET A 67 3.14 -10.80 -7.59
C MET A 67 4.30 -10.18 -6.76
N GLY A 68 4.89 -9.10 -7.25
CA GLY A 68 5.99 -8.39 -6.58
C GLY A 68 5.51 -7.45 -5.47
N GLY A 69 5.46 -7.96 -4.24
CA GLY A 69 5.64 -7.17 -3.01
C GLY A 69 4.43 -6.40 -2.49
N SER A 70 3.65 -7.05 -1.61
CA SER A 70 2.91 -6.30 -0.59
C SER A 70 3.91 -5.59 0.31
N ILE A 71 4.14 -4.29 0.08
CA ILE A 71 4.86 -3.45 1.06
C ILE A 71 3.97 -3.42 2.31
N VAL A 72 4.29 -4.23 3.31
CA VAL A 72 3.68 -4.14 4.64
C VAL A 72 4.07 -2.76 5.17
N LYS A 73 3.15 -1.79 5.06
CA LYS A 73 3.35 -0.47 5.64
C LYS A 73 3.56 -0.65 7.14
N ALA A 74 4.76 -0.32 7.62
CA ALA A 74 5.06 -0.36 9.04
C ALA A 74 4.03 0.51 9.77
N GLN A 75 3.21 -0.13 10.61
CA GLN A 75 2.18 0.57 11.36
C GLN A 75 2.85 1.46 12.42
N SER A 76 2.46 2.73 12.50
CA SER A 76 3.08 3.67 13.43
C SER A 76 2.75 3.32 14.90
N ALA A 77 3.53 3.85 15.85
CA ALA A 77 3.20 3.76 17.27
C ALA A 77 1.78 4.26 17.58
N ALA A 78 1.39 5.38 16.94
CA ALA A 78 0.07 5.99 17.12
C ALA A 78 -1.04 5.07 16.62
N ASP A 79 -0.89 4.50 15.42
CA ASP A 79 -1.88 3.57 14.87
C ASP A 79 -2.02 2.32 15.74
N ARG A 80 -0.91 1.78 16.28
CA ARG A 80 -0.96 0.60 17.18
C ARG A 80 -1.61 0.94 18.51
N ALA A 81 -1.33 2.12 19.04
CA ALA A 81 -1.98 2.61 20.26
C ALA A 81 -3.49 2.76 20.04
N ALA A 82 -3.91 3.37 18.93
CA ALA A 82 -5.33 3.53 18.58
C ALA A 82 -6.04 2.17 18.50
N LYS A 83 -5.51 1.22 17.70
CA LYS A 83 -6.11 -0.12 17.61
C LYS A 83 -6.20 -0.83 18.97
N THR A 84 -5.19 -0.67 19.81
CA THR A 84 -5.19 -1.26 21.16
C THR A 84 -6.27 -0.60 22.02
N THR A 85 -6.39 0.72 21.99
CA THR A 85 -7.45 1.45 22.70
C THR A 85 -8.83 1.04 22.20
N ASP A 86 -9.05 0.95 20.89
CA ASP A 86 -10.34 0.56 20.31
C ASP A 86 -10.75 -0.84 20.74
N TRP A 87 -9.79 -1.76 20.77
CA TRP A 87 -9.99 -3.09 21.32
C TRP A 87 -10.36 -3.04 22.81
N MET A 88 -9.64 -2.25 23.62
CA MET A 88 -9.94 -2.09 25.05
C MET A 88 -11.30 -1.43 25.28
N LYS A 89 -11.67 -0.43 24.49
CA LYS A 89 -12.98 0.25 24.56
C LYS A 89 -14.11 -0.73 24.30
N SER A 90 -13.98 -1.53 23.24
CA SER A 90 -15.00 -2.52 22.84
C SER A 90 -15.15 -3.67 23.82
N ASN A 91 -14.05 -4.07 24.47
CA ASN A 91 -14.02 -5.23 25.35
C ASN A 91 -14.24 -4.91 26.83
N LEU A 92 -13.87 -3.72 27.29
CA LEU A 92 -13.87 -3.36 28.72
C LEU A 92 -14.91 -2.29 29.07
N LYS A 93 -15.72 -1.84 28.09
CA LYS A 93 -16.76 -0.82 28.25
C LYS A 93 -16.21 0.44 28.96
N LEU A 94 -15.09 0.96 28.45
CA LEU A 94 -14.42 2.13 29.02
C LEU A 94 -15.30 3.38 28.93
N SER A 95 -15.30 4.21 29.98
CA SER A 95 -15.86 5.57 29.89
C SER A 95 -14.99 6.48 29.03
N ASP A 96 -15.53 7.60 28.55
CA ASP A 96 -14.77 8.53 27.70
C ASP A 96 -13.53 9.09 28.41
N ASP A 97 -13.63 9.39 29.71
CA ASP A 97 -12.48 9.79 30.54
C ASP A 97 -11.41 8.70 30.64
N GLN A 98 -11.82 7.43 30.74
CA GLN A 98 -10.90 6.30 30.74
C GLN A 98 -10.26 6.09 29.38
N VAL A 99 -11.01 6.27 28.28
CA VAL A 99 -10.49 6.13 26.91
C VAL A 99 -9.34 7.09 26.66
N GLN A 100 -9.45 8.35 27.08
CA GLN A 100 -8.37 9.32 26.92
C GLN A 100 -7.10 8.87 27.66
N LYS A 101 -7.22 8.53 28.94
CA LYS A 101 -6.08 8.08 29.77
C LYS A 101 -5.45 6.78 29.23
N VAL A 102 -6.28 5.82 28.82
CA VAL A 102 -5.82 4.55 28.23
C VAL A 102 -5.10 4.79 26.91
N THR A 103 -5.55 5.74 26.10
CA THR A 103 -4.88 6.13 24.85
C THR A 103 -3.48 6.67 25.11
N ASP A 104 -3.33 7.56 26.08
CA ASP A 104 -2.04 8.14 26.43
C ASP A 104 -1.07 7.08 26.98
N ILE A 105 -1.57 6.17 27.83
CA ILE A 105 -0.80 5.00 28.30
C ILE A 105 -0.38 4.12 27.12
N ASN A 106 -1.32 3.74 26.25
CA ASN A 106 -1.03 2.89 25.10
C ASN A 106 -0.03 3.51 24.14
N LEU A 107 -0.12 4.83 23.89
CA LEU A 107 0.80 5.56 23.05
C LEU A 107 2.21 5.61 23.63
N ARG A 108 2.34 5.89 24.94
CA ARG A 108 3.62 5.90 25.63
C ARG A 108 4.33 4.56 25.46
N TYR A 109 3.65 3.46 25.76
CA TYR A 109 4.25 2.13 25.65
C TYR A 109 4.48 1.69 24.20
N ALA A 110 3.63 2.07 23.25
CA ALA A 110 3.88 1.80 21.83
C ALA A 110 5.18 2.45 21.34
N LYS A 111 5.44 3.72 21.72
CA LYS A 111 6.70 4.40 21.42
C LYS A 111 7.90 3.72 22.08
N THR A 112 7.79 3.34 23.35
CA THR A 112 8.86 2.60 24.05
C THR A 112 9.18 1.27 23.35
N MET A 113 8.17 0.54 22.90
CA MET A 113 8.36 -0.70 22.15
C MET A 113 9.02 -0.47 20.79
N ASP A 114 8.73 0.63 20.10
CA ASP A 114 9.41 0.98 18.84
C ASP A 114 10.90 1.29 19.07
N SER A 115 11.20 2.10 20.08
CA SER A 115 12.59 2.39 20.46
C SER A 115 13.33 1.10 20.84
N LEU A 116 12.67 0.18 21.57
CA LEU A 116 13.25 -1.11 21.93
C LEU A 116 13.51 -1.99 20.71
N ALA A 117 12.57 -2.04 19.77
CA ALA A 117 12.70 -2.81 18.54
C ALA A 117 13.90 -2.33 17.71
N GLN A 118 14.08 -1.01 17.62
CA GLN A 118 15.17 -0.35 16.89
C GLN A 118 16.53 -0.40 17.61
N SER A 119 16.56 -0.74 18.90
CA SER A 119 17.81 -0.79 19.67
C SER A 119 18.77 -1.88 19.17
N THR A 120 20.07 -1.71 19.47
CA THR A 120 21.14 -2.68 19.15
C THR A 120 21.31 -3.79 20.19
N LYS A 121 20.40 -3.88 21.17
CA LYS A 121 20.43 -4.88 22.24
C LYS A 121 20.30 -6.31 21.70
N THR A 122 20.84 -7.28 22.44
CA THR A 122 20.66 -8.71 22.14
C THR A 122 19.18 -9.11 22.24
N LYS A 123 18.82 -10.23 21.61
CA LYS A 123 17.43 -10.72 21.61
C LYS A 123 16.91 -10.99 23.02
N GLU A 124 17.75 -11.55 23.87
CA GLU A 124 17.45 -11.86 25.27
C GLU A 124 17.18 -10.58 26.07
N ALA A 125 18.06 -9.59 25.94
CA ALA A 125 17.89 -8.29 26.60
C ALA A 125 16.63 -7.56 26.12
N LYS A 126 16.33 -7.61 24.81
CA LYS A 126 15.08 -7.07 24.26
C LYS A 126 13.86 -7.78 24.83
N MET A 127 13.91 -9.11 24.96
CA MET A 127 12.81 -9.89 25.53
C MET A 127 12.54 -9.52 27.00
N ASP A 128 13.60 -9.34 27.78
CA ASP A 128 13.46 -8.94 29.19
C ASP A 128 12.93 -7.52 29.34
N GLU A 129 13.38 -6.57 28.51
CA GLU A 129 12.84 -5.21 28.49
C GLU A 129 11.38 -5.20 28.01
N PHE A 130 11.01 -6.02 27.03
CA PHE A 130 9.63 -6.18 26.60
C PHE A 130 8.73 -6.67 27.73
N ARG A 131 9.19 -7.67 28.51
CA ARG A 131 8.46 -8.17 29.68
C ARG A 131 8.27 -7.10 30.74
N LYS A 132 9.33 -6.35 31.05
CA LYS A 132 9.28 -5.23 32.02
C LYS A 132 8.32 -4.13 31.55
N CYS A 133 8.44 -3.73 30.28
CA CYS A 133 7.59 -2.73 29.65
C CYS A 133 6.10 -3.15 29.69
N ASN A 134 5.80 -4.41 29.41
CA ASN A 134 4.45 -4.95 29.55
C ASN A 134 3.93 -4.94 30.99
N LYS A 135 4.76 -5.28 31.97
CA LYS A 135 4.36 -5.23 33.39
C LYS A 135 4.06 -3.80 33.82
N MET A 136 4.93 -2.85 33.46
CA MET A 136 4.72 -1.43 33.78
C MET A 136 3.44 -0.89 33.13
N LYS A 137 3.14 -1.32 31.89
CA LYS A 137 1.88 -1.01 31.24
C LYS A 137 0.67 -1.54 32.03
N ASP A 138 0.73 -2.78 32.51
CA ASP A 138 -0.35 -3.35 33.31
C ASP A 138 -0.54 -2.58 34.62
N ASP A 139 0.56 -2.21 35.29
CA ASP A 139 0.54 -1.42 36.53
C ASP A 139 -0.09 -0.02 36.28
N ASP A 140 0.27 0.65 35.18
CA ASP A 140 -0.33 1.94 34.80
C ASP A 140 -1.82 1.80 34.46
N LEU A 141 -2.20 0.76 33.73
CA LEU A 141 -3.61 0.50 33.39
C LEU A 141 -4.45 0.21 34.62
N LYS A 142 -3.90 -0.48 35.63
CA LYS A 142 -4.59 -0.76 36.89
C LYS A 142 -4.99 0.52 37.64
N SER A 143 -4.25 1.63 37.46
CA SER A 143 -4.58 2.92 38.08
C SER A 143 -5.75 3.66 37.40
N VAL A 144 -6.11 3.27 36.18
CA VAL A 144 -7.15 3.93 35.36
C VAL A 144 -8.41 3.07 35.24
N LEU A 145 -8.22 1.74 35.19
CA LEU A 145 -9.30 0.78 35.11
C LEU A 145 -9.82 0.45 36.51
N ASN A 146 -11.12 0.18 36.62
CA ASN A 146 -11.65 -0.41 37.85
C ASN A 146 -11.25 -1.90 37.96
N GLU A 147 -11.53 -2.52 39.11
CA GLU A 147 -11.10 -3.89 39.38
C GLU A 147 -11.68 -4.90 38.37
N ASP A 148 -12.94 -4.76 38.00
CA ASP A 148 -13.60 -5.71 37.09
C ASP A 148 -13.08 -5.56 35.66
N GLN A 149 -12.91 -4.33 35.19
CA GLN A 149 -12.27 -4.02 33.90
C GLN A 149 -10.84 -4.53 33.83
N PHE A 150 -10.06 -4.39 34.92
CA PHE A 150 -8.69 -4.87 34.96
C PHE A 150 -8.62 -6.41 34.97
N LYS A 151 -9.51 -7.09 35.70
CA LYS A 151 -9.63 -8.55 35.66
C LYS A 151 -9.99 -9.04 34.24
N GLU A 152 -10.95 -8.39 33.59
CA GLU A 152 -11.34 -8.74 32.21
C GLU A 152 -10.20 -8.49 31.22
N TYR A 153 -9.46 -7.39 31.38
CA TYR A 153 -8.26 -7.10 30.60
C TYR A 153 -7.22 -8.23 30.72
N LEU A 154 -6.90 -8.67 31.95
CA LEU A 154 -5.93 -9.74 32.18
C LEU A 154 -6.40 -11.07 31.57
N ALA A 155 -7.68 -11.41 31.71
CA ALA A 155 -8.25 -12.62 31.14
C ALA A 155 -8.13 -12.64 29.61
N LYS A 156 -8.55 -11.57 28.94
CA LYS A 156 -8.45 -11.45 27.47
C LYS A 156 -7.00 -11.41 26.99
N LYS A 157 -6.10 -10.79 27.76
CA LYS A 157 -4.65 -10.80 27.47
C LYS A 157 -4.07 -12.22 27.52
N ASP A 158 -4.45 -13.02 28.51
CA ASP A 158 -4.02 -14.42 28.60
C ASP A 158 -4.60 -15.27 27.46
N GLU A 159 -5.85 -15.04 27.08
CA GLU A 159 -6.49 -15.68 25.92
C GLU A 159 -5.72 -15.42 24.62
N MET A 160 -5.37 -14.15 24.35
CA MET A 160 -4.57 -13.78 23.18
C MET A 160 -3.19 -14.45 23.20
N LYS A 161 -2.56 -14.55 24.37
CA LYS A 161 -1.27 -15.23 24.54
C LYS A 161 -1.36 -16.73 24.26
N LYS A 162 -2.44 -17.38 24.70
CA LYS A 162 -2.72 -18.80 24.43
C LYS A 162 -2.93 -19.03 22.94
N LYS A 163 -3.76 -18.23 22.28
CA LYS A 163 -4.00 -18.28 20.82
C LYS A 163 -2.70 -18.15 20.04
N LEU A 164 -1.86 -17.17 20.37
CA LEU A 164 -0.55 -17.00 19.73
C LEU A 164 0.37 -18.22 19.93
N LYS A 165 0.34 -18.82 21.12
CA LYS A 165 1.14 -20.03 21.42
C LYS A 165 0.64 -21.25 20.64
N GLU A 166 -0.66 -21.36 20.41
CA GLU A 166 -1.26 -22.43 19.61
C GLU A 166 -0.93 -22.28 18.13
N GLU A 167 -0.98 -21.06 17.58
CA GLU A 167 -0.60 -20.75 16.19
C GLU A 167 0.89 -20.96 15.90
N MET A 168 1.74 -20.91 16.93
CA MET A 168 3.18 -21.13 16.83
C MET A 168 3.60 -22.61 16.96
N LYS A 169 2.69 -23.53 17.32
CA LYS A 169 2.98 -24.97 17.42
C LYS A 169 2.83 -25.66 16.07
#